data_AF-A0A285UTS1-F1
#
_entry.id   AF-A0A285UTS1-F1
#
_cell.length_a   1.000
_cell.length_b   1.000
_cell.length_c   1.000
_cell.angle_alpha   90.00
_cell.angle_beta   90.00
_cell.angle_gamma   90.00
#
_symmetry.space_group_name_H-M   'P 1'
#
loop_
_entity.id
_entity.type
_entity.pdbx_description
1 polymer ?
#
loop_
_entity_poly.entity_id
_entity_poly.type
_entity_poly.pdbx_seq_one_letter_code
_entity_poly.pdbx_strand_id
1 'polypeptide(L)'
;MGIFDMFRSNQPAVDKDTDPYTSLTMDQGGNDAPTIDDVYKALELLEEGQTGFVSLAQLNQELDIGVVQAIGEMGMFTVEALPSEDSPDKGKVYYKEHLDEYSLQHYFHTYFETGKVKGLENFEVRKL
;
A
#
# COMPACT_ATOMS: atom_id res chain seq x y z
N MET A 1 -10.93 2.24 -25.61
CA MET A 1 -9.99 1.11 -25.45
C MET A 1 -8.84 1.62 -24.62
N GLY A 2 -8.82 1.30 -23.34
CA GLY A 2 -7.85 1.81 -22.36
C GLY A 2 -6.85 0.73 -21.98
N ILE A 3 -5.66 1.19 -21.59
CA ILE A 3 -4.44 0.46 -21.17
C ILE A 3 -4.58 -0.55 -20.01
N PHE A 4 -5.79 -0.93 -19.61
CA PHE A 4 -6.05 -1.79 -18.44
C PHE A 4 -6.13 -3.29 -18.75
N ASP A 5 -5.91 -3.72 -20.00
CA ASP A 5 -6.16 -5.10 -20.43
C ASP A 5 -4.92 -6.02 -20.47
N MET A 6 -3.78 -5.65 -19.85
CA MET A 6 -2.50 -6.39 -20.01
C MET A 6 -2.04 -7.23 -18.82
N PHE A 7 -2.85 -7.43 -17.77
CA PHE A 7 -2.47 -8.31 -16.65
C PHE A 7 -3.54 -9.36 -16.37
N ARG A 8 -3.71 -10.32 -17.29
CA ARG A 8 -4.35 -11.61 -17.00
C ARG A 8 -3.26 -12.67 -16.93
N SER A 9 -2.65 -12.81 -15.76
CA SER A 9 -1.77 -13.93 -15.46
C SER A 9 -2.62 -15.19 -15.22
N ASN A 10 -2.23 -16.31 -15.83
CA ASN A 10 -2.87 -17.62 -15.77
C ASN A 10 -2.70 -18.29 -14.39
N GLN A 11 -3.27 -17.70 -13.34
CA GLN A 11 -3.48 -18.39 -12.06
C GLN A 11 -4.95 -18.81 -11.96
N PRO A 12 -5.25 -20.00 -11.38
CA PRO A 12 -6.63 -20.43 -11.19
C PRO A 12 -7.39 -19.35 -10.42
N ALA A 13 -8.60 -19.04 -10.89
CA ALA A 13 -9.53 -18.15 -10.19
C ALA A 13 -9.84 -18.78 -8.83
N VAL A 14 -9.07 -18.41 -7.81
CA VAL A 14 -9.53 -18.45 -6.43
C VAL A 14 -10.78 -17.57 -6.42
N ASP A 15 -11.91 -18.08 -5.92
CA ASP A 15 -13.07 -17.23 -5.65
C ASP A 15 -12.61 -16.13 -4.68
N LYS A 16 -12.31 -14.95 -5.23
CA LYS A 16 -11.68 -13.82 -4.53
C LYS A 16 -12.69 -13.03 -3.68
N ASP A 17 -13.93 -13.50 -3.55
CA ASP A 17 -15.04 -12.72 -2.99
C ASP A 17 -15.33 -12.96 -1.49
N THR A 18 -14.53 -13.77 -0.77
CA THR A 18 -14.87 -14.08 0.64
C THR A 18 -13.74 -14.06 1.66
N ASP A 19 -12.47 -14.25 1.27
CA ASP A 19 -11.38 -14.30 2.25
C ASP A 19 -10.58 -12.99 2.26
N PRO A 20 -10.34 -12.40 3.46
CA PRO A 20 -9.38 -11.32 3.63
C PRO A 20 -8.02 -11.67 3.04
N TYR A 21 -7.47 -10.78 2.22
CA TYR A 21 -6.10 -10.96 1.72
C TYR A 21 -5.34 -9.64 1.63
N THR A 22 -4.02 -9.77 1.68
CA THR A 22 -3.07 -8.66 1.56
C THR A 22 -2.40 -8.75 0.18
N SER A 23 -2.24 -7.62 -0.50
CA SER A 23 -1.54 -7.56 -1.79
C SER A 23 -0.46 -6.48 -1.76
N LEU A 24 0.74 -6.85 -2.18
CA LEU A 24 1.90 -5.97 -2.32
C LEU A 24 2.13 -5.68 -3.80
N THR A 25 2.29 -4.42 -4.18
CA THR A 25 2.52 -3.99 -5.56
C THR A 25 3.66 -2.99 -5.64
N MET A 26 4.49 -3.11 -6.68
CA MET A 26 5.63 -2.25 -7.00
C MET A 26 5.80 -2.18 -8.53
N ASP A 27 6.70 -1.33 -9.04
CA ASP A 27 6.89 -1.15 -10.50
C ASP A 27 7.18 -2.47 -11.25
N GLN A 28 7.88 -3.37 -10.57
CA GLN A 28 8.40 -4.62 -11.17
C GLN A 28 7.40 -5.79 -11.07
N GLY A 29 6.25 -5.60 -10.40
CA GLY A 29 5.23 -6.63 -10.24
C GLY A 29 4.50 -6.56 -8.89
N GLY A 30 3.77 -7.62 -8.57
CA GLY A 30 3.04 -7.73 -7.30
C GLY A 30 3.05 -9.14 -6.72
N ASN A 31 2.72 -9.22 -5.43
CA ASN A 31 2.56 -10.44 -4.67
C ASN A 31 1.17 -10.43 -3.99
N ASP A 32 0.31 -11.37 -4.37
CA ASP A 32 -1.08 -11.49 -3.88
C ASP A 32 -1.19 -12.16 -2.49
N ALA A 33 -0.07 -12.57 -1.90
CA ALA A 33 0.01 -13.12 -0.54
C ALA A 33 1.39 -12.82 0.08
N PRO A 34 1.75 -11.54 0.30
CA PRO A 34 3.06 -11.16 0.80
C PRO A 34 3.22 -11.53 2.27
N THR A 35 4.44 -11.90 2.62
CA THR A 35 4.91 -11.93 4.01
C THR A 35 5.39 -10.55 4.44
N ILE A 36 5.60 -10.34 5.73
CA ILE A 36 6.19 -9.09 6.22
C ILE A 36 7.62 -8.87 5.68
N ASP A 37 8.38 -9.95 5.47
CA ASP A 37 9.73 -9.87 4.89
C ASP A 37 9.68 -9.40 3.43
N ASP A 38 8.66 -9.80 2.66
CA ASP A 38 8.44 -9.30 1.29
C ASP A 38 8.16 -7.79 1.30
N VAL A 39 7.41 -7.31 2.28
CA VAL A 39 7.13 -5.87 2.46
C VAL A 39 8.42 -5.11 2.75
N TYR A 40 9.23 -5.57 3.72
CA TYR A 40 10.51 -4.94 4.01
C TYR A 40 11.45 -4.95 2.82
N LYS A 41 11.48 -6.06 2.05
CA LYS A 41 12.30 -6.13 0.85
C LYS A 41 11.85 -5.11 -0.20
N ALA A 42 10.55 -4.91 -0.38
CA ALA A 42 10.04 -3.90 -1.30
C ALA A 42 10.42 -2.48 -0.87
N LEU A 43 10.36 -2.17 0.43
CA LEU A 43 10.78 -0.87 0.97
C LEU A 43 12.28 -0.62 0.81
N GLU A 44 13.13 -1.64 0.97
CA GLU A 44 14.57 -1.55 0.67
C GLU A 44 14.80 -1.23 -0.81
N LEU A 45 14.07 -1.89 -1.72
CA LEU A 45 14.15 -1.60 -3.15
C LEU A 45 13.72 -0.17 -3.49
N LEU A 46 12.75 0.38 -2.78
CA LEU A 46 12.32 1.77 -2.91
C LEU A 46 13.43 2.73 -2.46
N GLU A 47 14.06 2.43 -1.33
CA GLU A 47 15.18 3.22 -0.82
C GLU A 47 16.38 3.26 -1.78
N GLU A 48 16.73 2.09 -2.32
CA GLU A 48 17.79 1.93 -3.31
C GLU A 48 17.46 2.55 -4.69
N GLY A 49 16.25 3.09 -4.87
CA GLY A 49 15.80 3.68 -6.13
C GLY A 49 15.55 2.65 -7.24
N GLN A 50 15.34 1.37 -6.88
CA GLN A 50 15.06 0.29 -7.82
C GLN A 50 13.58 0.18 -8.18
N THR A 51 12.70 0.77 -7.37
CA THR A 51 11.27 0.99 -7.64
C THR A 51 10.92 2.42 -7.23
N GLY A 52 10.00 3.07 -7.93
CA GLY A 52 9.53 4.42 -7.60
C GLY A 52 8.37 4.43 -6.60
N PHE A 53 7.75 3.27 -6.35
CA PHE A 53 6.69 3.13 -5.36
C PHE A 53 6.60 1.72 -4.77
N VAL A 54 5.96 1.64 -3.61
CA VAL A 54 5.52 0.39 -2.95
C VAL A 54 4.11 0.61 -2.42
N SER A 55 3.19 -0.29 -2.74
CA SER A 55 1.79 -0.23 -2.29
C SER A 55 1.40 -1.52 -1.61
N LEU A 56 0.79 -1.42 -0.43
CA LEU A 56 0.28 -2.53 0.36
C LEU A 56 -1.22 -2.34 0.58
N ALA A 57 -2.02 -3.23 0.02
CA ALA A 57 -3.48 -3.22 0.14
C ALA A 57 -3.95 -4.36 1.04
N GLN A 58 -4.98 -4.10 1.86
CA GLN A 58 -5.77 -5.14 2.50
C GLN A 58 -7.18 -5.10 1.92
N LEU A 59 -7.59 -6.22 1.33
CA LEU A 59 -8.81 -6.34 0.55
C LEU A 59 -9.79 -7.31 1.23
N ASN A 60 -11.08 -7.16 0.92
CA ASN A 60 -12.18 -7.93 1.50
C ASN A 60 -12.23 -7.87 3.04
N GLN A 61 -11.85 -6.72 3.60
CA GLN A 61 -11.93 -6.43 5.03
C GLN A 61 -12.65 -5.10 5.23
N GLU A 62 -13.49 -5.01 6.27
CA GLU A 62 -14.07 -3.74 6.70
C GLU A 62 -12.98 -2.89 7.39
N LEU A 63 -12.30 -2.06 6.62
CA LEU A 63 -11.21 -1.18 7.08
C LEU A 63 -11.53 0.28 6.76
N ASP A 64 -11.10 1.20 7.62
CA ASP A 64 -11.15 2.64 7.31
C ASP A 64 -10.15 3.01 6.21
N ILE A 65 -8.97 2.36 6.21
CA ILE A 65 -7.88 2.52 5.23
C ILE A 65 -7.67 1.19 4.49
N GLY A 66 -7.93 1.18 3.19
CA GLY A 66 -7.80 -0.02 2.35
C GLY A 66 -6.41 -0.19 1.73
N VAL A 67 -5.62 0.88 1.63
CA VAL A 67 -4.27 0.85 1.06
C VAL A 67 -3.34 1.81 1.78
N VAL A 68 -2.10 1.37 2.01
CA VAL A 68 -0.97 2.24 2.33
C VAL A 68 0.05 2.15 1.20
N GLN A 69 0.53 3.29 0.72
CA GLN A 69 1.56 3.34 -0.32
C GLN A 69 2.68 4.31 0.04
N ALA A 70 3.86 4.06 -0.50
CA ALA A 70 5.06 4.85 -0.35
C ALA A 70 5.56 5.27 -1.73
N ILE A 71 5.95 6.52 -1.84
CA ILE A 71 6.52 7.11 -3.05
C ILE A 71 7.76 7.91 -2.64
N GLY A 72 8.84 7.76 -3.39
CA GLY A 72 10.09 8.49 -3.15
C GLY A 72 11.30 7.59 -3.33
N GLU A 73 12.48 8.19 -3.19
CA GLU A 73 13.76 7.51 -3.34
C GLU A 73 14.81 8.21 -2.47
N MET A 74 15.95 7.55 -2.21
CA MET A 74 17.12 8.18 -1.56
C MET A 74 16.83 8.82 -0.19
N GLY A 75 16.02 8.18 0.65
CA GLY A 75 15.78 8.60 2.03
C GLY A 75 14.76 9.73 2.21
N MET A 76 14.03 10.10 1.16
CA MET A 76 12.97 11.12 1.20
C MET A 76 11.66 10.50 0.73
N PHE A 77 10.88 9.99 1.67
CA PHE A 77 9.65 9.27 1.34
C PHE A 77 8.39 10.03 1.74
N THR A 78 7.37 9.86 0.92
CA THR A 78 5.99 10.20 1.27
C THR A 78 5.22 8.92 1.46
N VAL A 79 4.54 8.79 2.61
CA VAL A 79 3.55 7.72 2.81
C VAL A 79 2.16 8.30 2.58
N GLU A 80 1.32 7.52 1.92
CA GLU A 80 -0.07 7.83 1.68
C GLU A 80 -0.96 6.70 2.19
N ALA A 81 -2.04 7.07 2.85
CA ALA A 81 -3.07 6.17 3.34
C ALA A 81 -4.38 6.50 2.61
N LEU A 82 -4.87 5.53 1.87
CA LEU A 82 -6.05 5.63 1.02
C LEU A 82 -7.22 4.96 1.73
N PRO A 83 -8.29 5.72 2.03
CA PRO A 83 -9.51 5.16 2.59
C PRO A 83 -10.09 4.06 1.71
N SER A 84 -10.74 3.08 2.35
CA SER A 84 -11.46 2.02 1.62
C SER A 84 -12.64 2.59 0.83
N GLU A 85 -13.13 1.82 -0.15
CA GLU A 85 -14.25 2.22 -1.00
C GLU A 85 -15.57 2.39 -0.23
N ASP A 86 -15.71 1.71 0.91
CA ASP A 86 -16.90 1.78 1.77
C ASP A 86 -16.75 2.84 2.88
N SER A 87 -15.57 3.45 3.01
CA SER A 87 -15.32 4.50 4.00
C SER A 87 -16.02 5.82 3.63
N PRO A 88 -16.55 6.58 4.61
CA PRO A 88 -17.07 7.93 4.37
C PRO A 88 -16.00 8.90 3.85
N ASP A 89 -14.72 8.55 4.01
CA ASP A 89 -13.57 9.32 3.56
C ASP A 89 -13.08 8.96 2.15
N LYS A 90 -13.81 8.11 1.43
CA LYS A 90 -13.53 7.76 0.04
C LYS A 90 -13.18 8.98 -0.82
N GLY A 91 -12.11 8.84 -1.61
CA GLY A 91 -11.59 9.90 -2.49
C GLY A 91 -10.68 10.93 -1.80
N LYS A 92 -10.44 10.80 -0.49
CA LYS A 92 -9.36 11.50 0.20
C LYS A 92 -8.07 10.71 0.10
N VAL A 93 -6.95 11.41 0.24
CA VAL A 93 -5.63 10.81 0.48
C VAL A 93 -5.07 11.47 1.72
N TYR A 94 -4.83 10.67 2.75
CA TYR A 94 -4.08 11.08 3.92
C TYR A 94 -2.61 10.88 3.61
N TYR A 95 -1.76 11.89 3.77
CA TYR A 95 -0.34 11.76 3.44
C TYR A 95 0.57 12.40 4.48
N LYS A 96 1.80 11.90 4.53
CA LYS A 96 2.87 12.44 5.35
C LYS A 96 4.19 12.35 4.57
N GLU A 97 4.80 13.50 4.38
CA GLU A 97 6.06 13.66 3.65
C GLU A 97 7.27 13.63 4.59
N HIS A 98 8.47 13.64 4.00
CA HIS A 98 9.75 13.75 4.71
C HIS A 98 10.00 12.63 5.73
N LEU A 99 9.55 11.41 5.42
CA LEU A 99 9.78 10.26 6.26
C LEU A 99 11.15 9.63 6.01
N ASP A 100 11.79 9.22 7.09
CA ASP A 100 12.95 8.33 7.06
C ASP A 100 12.53 6.86 6.90
N GLU A 101 13.52 6.01 6.62
CA GLU A 101 13.37 4.56 6.43
C GLU A 101 12.66 3.90 7.63
N TYR A 102 13.09 4.21 8.86
CA TYR A 102 12.52 3.61 10.07
C TYR A 102 11.03 3.96 10.25
N SER A 103 10.67 5.21 10.00
CA SER A 103 9.28 5.67 10.06
C SER A 103 8.45 4.98 8.98
N LEU A 104 9.00 4.86 7.77
CA LEU A 104 8.35 4.19 6.65
C LEU A 104 8.06 2.72 6.96
N GLN A 105 9.07 1.97 7.40
CA GLN A 105 8.93 0.58 7.83
C GLN A 105 7.91 0.45 8.97
N HIS A 106 7.90 1.38 9.92
CA HIS A 106 6.93 1.37 11.02
C HIS A 106 5.48 1.49 10.55
N TYR A 107 5.21 2.37 9.57
CA TYR A 107 3.87 2.52 8.99
C TYR A 107 3.41 1.25 8.28
N PHE A 108 4.25 0.68 7.42
CA PHE A 108 3.93 -0.54 6.67
C PHE A 108 3.77 -1.76 7.57
N HIS A 109 4.66 -1.94 8.55
CA HIS A 109 4.55 -3.04 9.52
C HIS A 109 3.26 -2.94 10.34
N THR A 110 2.96 -1.75 10.86
CA THR A 110 1.73 -1.56 11.65
C THR A 110 0.48 -1.81 10.80
N TYR A 111 0.48 -1.34 9.56
CA TYR A 111 -0.63 -1.58 8.65
C TYR A 111 -0.78 -3.06 8.31
N PHE A 112 0.31 -3.75 8.01
CA PHE A 112 0.31 -5.19 7.71
C PHE A 112 -0.29 -6.01 8.86
N GLU A 113 0.10 -5.72 10.10
CA GLU A 113 -0.35 -6.46 11.29
C GLU A 113 -1.79 -6.12 11.73
N THR A 114 -2.22 -4.88 11.52
CA THR A 114 -3.44 -4.36 12.18
C THR A 114 -4.52 -3.81 11.27
N GLY A 115 -4.21 -3.60 9.98
CA GLY A 115 -5.07 -2.88 9.03
C GLY A 115 -5.25 -1.39 9.36
N LYS A 116 -4.43 -0.84 10.26
CA LYS A 116 -4.52 0.56 10.71
C LYS A 116 -3.24 1.33 10.46
N VAL A 117 -3.40 2.63 10.18
CA VAL A 117 -2.28 3.57 10.04
C VAL A 117 -2.14 4.35 11.35
N LYS A 118 -1.03 4.13 12.06
CA LYS A 118 -0.81 4.74 13.37
C LYS A 118 -0.57 6.25 13.24
N GLY A 119 -1.30 7.06 14.01
CA GLY A 119 -1.10 8.51 14.02
C GLY A 119 -1.65 9.22 12.76
N LEU A 120 -2.56 8.55 12.03
CA LEU A 120 -3.22 9.05 10.82
C LEU A 120 -3.87 10.43 11.04
N GLU A 121 -4.34 10.74 12.25
CA GLU A 121 -4.92 12.04 12.61
C GLU A 121 -3.95 13.22 12.45
N ASN A 122 -2.64 12.95 12.36
CA ASN A 122 -1.61 13.96 12.15
C ASN A 122 -1.15 14.05 10.68
N PHE A 123 -1.80 13.31 9.78
CA PHE A 123 -1.50 13.36 8.35
C PHE A 123 -2.20 14.55 7.72
N GLU A 124 -1.59 15.09 6.67
CA GLU A 124 -2.25 16.07 5.81
C GLU A 124 -3.28 15.37 4.93
N VAL A 125 -4.29 16.11 4.46
CA VAL A 125 -5.39 15.56 3.66
C VAL A 125 -5.51 16.30 2.35
N ARG A 126 -5.37 15.57 1.24
CA ARG A 126 -5.72 16.05 -0.10
C ARG A 126 -6.95 15.34 -0.63
N LYS A 127 -7.76 16.03 -1.43
CA LYS A 127 -8.90 15.44 -2.17
C LYS A 127 -8.47 15.21 -3.61
N LEU A 128 -8.81 14.05 -4.17
CA LEU A 128 -8.61 13.72 -5.58
C LEU A 128 -9.66 14.39 -6.47
#